data_AF-X8CQU8-F1
#
_entry.id   AF-X8CQU8-F1
#
_cell.length_a   1.000
_cell.length_b   1.000
_cell.length_c   1.000
_cell.angle_alpha   90.00
_cell.angle_beta   90.00
_cell.angle_gamma   90.00
#
_symmetry.space_group_name_H-M   'P 1'
#
loop_
_entity.id
_entity.type
_entity.pdbx_description
1 polymer ?
#
loop_
_entity_poly.entity_id
_entity_poly.type
_entity_poly.pdbx_seq_one_letter_code
_entity_poly.pdbx_strand_id
1 'polypeptide(L)'
;MGASTYNGKIVCFGQDDTYSYFQTGMAMTGTLCWGEEIHQVSGNSGHVDRQWFPKYAGGGGTAGDPRARSHEWRTINFDNGVDLSMWRQFDRTNGNVLQPFTGVTTSYPDPATSPQCAEDIEVTISSYVRWPETVRPLVRPLAPARYMPDRHRITCPTLGLDIVGEPVVPAPAHGLPIEYMEGPYRYRGMLGGQPVTAFAFNERSLALYRDWELVEVLTTTVANIEPSDPDLQTTADRLVPLVAAGRRGEAVELLTAVRPSQTGALATLLDDLVAVLSADESAS
;
A
#
# COMPACT_ATOMS: atom_id res chain seq x y z
N MET A 1 -10.62 -15.78 -0.81
CA MET A 1 -9.20 -15.54 -1.18
C MET A 1 -8.43 -16.86 -1.15
N GLY A 2 -7.41 -17.02 -2.01
CA GLY A 2 -6.57 -18.21 -2.10
C GLY A 2 -7.11 -19.36 -2.98
N ALA A 3 -8.16 -19.10 -3.78
CA ALA A 3 -8.80 -20.07 -4.69
C ALA A 3 -9.02 -21.47 -4.05
N SER A 4 -8.91 -22.52 -4.87
CA SER A 4 -8.94 -23.93 -4.42
C SER A 4 -7.66 -24.35 -3.67
N THR A 5 -6.57 -23.60 -3.80
CA THR A 5 -5.32 -23.85 -3.07
C THR A 5 -5.54 -23.78 -1.56
N TYR A 6 -6.27 -22.76 -1.11
CA TYR A 6 -6.54 -22.51 0.31
C TYR A 6 -8.00 -22.78 0.71
N ASN A 7 -8.90 -22.99 -0.26
CA ASN A 7 -10.34 -23.22 -0.03
C ASN A 7 -10.97 -22.18 0.88
N GLY A 8 -10.57 -20.91 0.69
CA GLY A 8 -11.05 -19.78 1.48
C GLY A 8 -10.49 -19.70 2.90
N LYS A 9 -9.56 -20.58 3.31
CA LYS A 9 -8.91 -20.51 4.63
C LYS A 9 -7.45 -20.08 4.48
N ILE A 10 -7.14 -18.88 4.93
CA ILE A 10 -5.80 -18.28 4.82
C ILE A 10 -5.31 -17.84 6.20
N VAL A 11 -4.07 -17.34 6.27
CA VAL A 11 -3.55 -16.66 7.47
C VAL A 11 -3.60 -15.17 7.21
N CYS A 12 -4.32 -14.41 8.04
CA CYS A 12 -4.40 -12.96 7.94
C CYS A 12 -4.09 -12.31 9.28
N PHE A 13 -3.28 -11.24 9.26
CA PHE A 13 -2.81 -10.52 10.44
C PHE A 13 -2.17 -11.43 11.50
N GLY A 14 -1.43 -12.45 11.06
CA GLY A 14 -0.80 -13.44 11.95
C GLY A 14 -1.78 -14.34 12.71
N GLN A 15 -3.03 -14.41 12.26
CA GLN A 15 -4.05 -15.29 12.83
C GLN A 15 -4.28 -16.45 11.87
N ASP A 16 -4.14 -17.67 12.39
CA ASP A 16 -4.67 -18.87 11.76
C ASP A 16 -6.20 -18.86 11.76
N ASP A 17 -6.80 -19.81 11.03
CA ASP A 17 -8.26 -19.98 10.99
C ASP A 17 -9.02 -18.71 10.56
N THR A 18 -8.42 -17.89 9.68
CA THR A 18 -9.15 -16.82 9.01
C THR A 18 -9.78 -17.36 7.74
N TYR A 19 -11.03 -16.95 7.52
CA TYR A 19 -11.81 -17.38 6.36
C TYR A 19 -12.10 -16.16 5.50
N SER A 20 -11.97 -16.30 4.18
CA SER A 20 -12.25 -15.24 3.22
C SER A 20 -12.85 -15.80 1.92
N TYR A 21 -13.93 -15.18 1.46
CA TYR A 21 -14.37 -15.28 0.08
C TYR A 21 -14.87 -13.93 -0.43
N PHE A 22 -14.87 -13.76 -1.75
CA PHE A 22 -15.38 -12.56 -2.37
C PHE A 22 -16.36 -12.89 -3.51
N GLN A 23 -17.20 -11.91 -3.83
CA GLN A 23 -18.02 -11.88 -5.03
C GLN A 23 -17.55 -10.68 -5.85
N THR A 24 -17.28 -10.87 -7.13
CA THR A 24 -16.74 -9.84 -8.03
C THR A 24 -17.54 -9.79 -9.33
N GLY A 25 -17.34 -8.74 -10.13
CA GLY A 25 -18.08 -8.52 -11.38
C GLY A 25 -19.56 -8.25 -11.17
N MET A 26 -19.96 -7.77 -9.99
CA MET A 26 -21.37 -7.54 -9.70
C MET A 26 -21.88 -6.28 -10.40
N ALA A 27 -23.02 -6.40 -11.06
CA ALA A 27 -23.78 -5.23 -11.49
C ALA A 27 -24.31 -4.47 -10.27
N MET A 28 -23.99 -3.18 -10.19
CA MET A 28 -24.46 -2.26 -9.17
C MET A 28 -25.24 -1.15 -9.85
N THR A 29 -26.46 -0.90 -9.39
CA THR A 29 -27.29 0.25 -9.79
C THR A 29 -27.88 0.87 -8.55
N GLY A 30 -28.08 2.18 -8.57
CA GLY A 30 -28.64 2.86 -7.41
C GLY A 30 -28.66 4.37 -7.55
N THR A 31 -28.89 5.03 -6.43
CA THR A 31 -28.91 6.49 -6.34
C THR A 31 -27.84 6.92 -5.34
N LEU A 32 -26.94 7.80 -5.77
CA LEU A 32 -25.97 8.44 -4.90
C LEU A 32 -26.47 9.84 -4.56
N CYS A 33 -26.56 10.12 -3.25
CA CYS A 33 -26.93 11.43 -2.73
C CYS A 33 -25.74 12.02 -1.98
N TRP A 34 -25.30 13.22 -2.35
CA TRP A 34 -24.23 13.93 -1.65
C TRP A 34 -24.57 15.42 -1.54
N GLY A 35 -24.87 15.87 -0.32
CA GLY A 35 -25.43 17.20 -0.12
C GLY A 35 -26.81 17.29 -0.79
N GLU A 36 -26.97 18.25 -1.69
CA GLU A 36 -28.19 18.46 -2.49
C GLU A 36 -28.16 17.71 -3.83
N GLU A 37 -27.00 17.17 -4.24
CA GLU A 37 -26.83 16.45 -5.50
C GLU A 37 -27.38 15.02 -5.40
N ILE A 38 -28.20 14.64 -6.38
CA ILE A 38 -28.82 13.32 -6.47
C ILE A 38 -28.57 12.77 -7.88
N HIS A 39 -27.84 11.67 -7.97
CA HIS A 39 -27.49 11.05 -9.25
C HIS A 39 -27.91 9.59 -9.29
N GLN A 40 -28.53 9.18 -10.40
CA GLN A 40 -28.64 7.76 -10.74
C GLN A 40 -27.28 7.27 -11.20
N VAL A 41 -26.81 6.15 -10.64
CA VAL A 41 -25.49 5.58 -10.91
C VAL A 41 -25.62 4.10 -11.25
N SER A 42 -24.68 3.63 -12.08
CA SER A 42 -24.58 2.22 -12.46
C SER A 42 -23.13 1.83 -12.72
N GLY A 43 -22.79 0.56 -12.47
CA GLY A 43 -21.49 -0.04 -12.78
C GLY A 43 -21.59 -1.57 -12.81
N ASN A 44 -20.56 -2.24 -13.32
CA ASN A 44 -20.48 -3.71 -13.45
C ASN A 44 -19.25 -4.32 -12.79
N SER A 45 -18.48 -3.51 -12.05
CA SER A 45 -17.24 -3.90 -11.39
C SER A 45 -17.41 -3.97 -9.86
N GLY A 46 -18.61 -4.31 -9.40
CA GLY A 46 -18.90 -4.39 -7.98
C GLY A 46 -18.14 -5.54 -7.31
N HIS A 47 -17.56 -5.27 -6.14
CA HIS A 47 -16.85 -6.25 -5.34
C HIS A 47 -17.41 -6.30 -3.91
N VAL A 48 -17.56 -7.51 -3.35
CA VAL A 48 -17.91 -7.74 -1.96
C VAL A 48 -16.95 -8.76 -1.38
N ASP A 49 -16.05 -8.32 -0.50
CA ASP A 49 -15.20 -9.21 0.28
C ASP A 49 -15.88 -9.53 1.62
N ARG A 50 -15.70 -10.76 2.10
CA ARG A 50 -16.20 -11.20 3.40
C ARG A 50 -15.11 -11.99 4.09
N GLN A 51 -14.78 -11.55 5.30
CA GLN A 51 -13.69 -12.12 6.07
C GLN A 51 -14.10 -12.32 7.53
N TRP A 52 -13.68 -13.44 8.10
CA TRP A 52 -13.89 -13.78 9.50
C TRP A 52 -12.57 -14.11 10.17
N PHE A 53 -12.42 -13.61 11.38
CA PHE A 53 -11.22 -13.78 12.20
C PHE A 53 -11.58 -14.41 13.54
N PRO A 54 -10.70 -15.25 14.11
CA PRO A 54 -10.91 -15.79 15.45
C PRO A 54 -10.78 -14.72 16.54
N LYS A 55 -10.01 -13.66 16.29
CA LYS A 55 -9.86 -12.51 17.20
C LYS A 55 -9.99 -11.20 16.41
N TYR A 56 -10.08 -10.09 17.13
CA TYR A 56 -10.10 -8.76 16.50
C TYR A 56 -8.94 -8.59 15.50
N ALA A 57 -9.25 -8.16 14.28
CA ALA A 57 -8.24 -8.04 13.20
C ALA A 57 -7.14 -7.03 13.54
N GLY A 58 -7.48 -5.90 14.18
CA GLY A 58 -6.57 -4.79 14.48
C GLY A 58 -5.69 -5.00 15.72
N GLY A 59 -5.23 -6.22 16.00
CA GLY A 59 -4.31 -6.49 17.11
C GLY A 59 -4.45 -7.86 17.77
N GLY A 60 -5.50 -8.62 17.46
CA GLY A 60 -5.77 -9.93 18.06
C GLY A 60 -4.70 -10.98 17.76
N GLY A 61 -4.03 -10.88 16.61
CA GLY A 61 -2.87 -11.71 16.23
C GLY A 61 -1.53 -11.23 16.81
N THR A 62 -1.51 -10.09 17.51
CA THR A 62 -0.28 -9.40 17.93
C THR A 62 -0.34 -8.94 19.38
N ALA A 63 -0.95 -9.77 20.25
CA ALA A 63 -1.08 -9.50 21.68
C ALA A 63 -1.71 -8.12 22.01
N GLY A 64 -2.52 -7.58 21.10
CA GLY A 64 -3.21 -6.30 21.25
C GLY A 64 -2.50 -5.10 20.61
N ASP A 65 -1.31 -5.25 20.01
CA ASP A 65 -0.64 -4.15 19.32
C ASP A 65 -1.27 -3.90 17.93
N PRO A 66 -2.00 -2.78 17.73
CA PRO A 66 -2.65 -2.47 16.45
C PRO A 66 -1.67 -2.02 15.37
N ARG A 67 -0.39 -1.80 15.69
CA ARG A 67 0.65 -1.31 14.77
C ARG A 67 1.67 -2.39 14.38
N ALA A 68 1.58 -3.59 14.96
CA ALA A 68 2.51 -4.69 14.70
C ALA A 68 2.36 -5.31 13.30
N ARG A 69 1.19 -5.18 12.65
CA ARG A 69 0.93 -5.65 11.29
C ARG A 69 0.29 -4.56 10.45
N SER A 70 0.77 -4.39 9.23
CA SER A 70 0.06 -3.64 8.17
C SER A 70 -0.34 -4.57 7.05
N HIS A 71 -1.19 -4.06 6.17
CA HIS A 71 -1.61 -4.76 4.97
C HIS A 71 -1.78 -3.81 3.80
N GLU A 72 -1.78 -4.41 2.62
CA GLU A 72 -2.33 -3.84 1.42
C GLU A 72 -3.34 -4.82 0.81
N TRP A 73 -4.49 -4.31 0.41
CA TRP A 73 -5.51 -5.07 -0.28
C TRP A 73 -5.92 -4.36 -1.55
N ARG A 74 -6.20 -5.12 -2.62
CA ARG A 74 -6.66 -4.54 -3.87
C ARG A 74 -7.71 -5.42 -4.51
N THR A 75 -8.68 -4.77 -5.13
CA THR A 75 -9.58 -5.40 -6.11
C THR A 75 -9.34 -4.74 -7.44
N ILE A 76 -9.10 -5.52 -8.48
CA ILE A 76 -8.76 -5.02 -9.81
C ILE A 76 -9.70 -5.68 -10.80
N ASN A 77 -10.49 -4.89 -11.52
CA ASN A 77 -11.43 -5.36 -12.53
C ASN A 77 -10.90 -4.94 -13.91
N PHE A 78 -10.39 -5.91 -14.68
CA PHE A 78 -9.85 -5.65 -16.02
C PHE A 78 -10.95 -5.54 -17.07
N ASP A 79 -10.66 -4.76 -18.12
CA ASP A 79 -11.50 -4.58 -19.29
C ASP A 79 -11.75 -5.87 -20.09
N ASN A 80 -10.87 -6.86 -19.98
CA ASN A 80 -11.05 -8.20 -20.54
C ASN A 80 -11.96 -9.13 -19.69
N GLY A 81 -12.52 -8.62 -18.59
CA GLY A 81 -13.42 -9.33 -17.70
C GLY A 81 -12.75 -10.21 -16.64
N VAL A 82 -11.41 -10.26 -16.59
CA VAL A 82 -10.70 -10.91 -15.48
C VAL A 82 -10.71 -9.99 -14.26
N ASP A 83 -11.02 -10.56 -13.11
CA ASP A 83 -11.00 -9.85 -11.84
C ASP A 83 -9.92 -10.43 -10.92
N LEU A 84 -9.26 -9.56 -10.14
CA LEU A 84 -8.28 -9.94 -9.13
C LEU A 84 -8.72 -9.47 -7.74
N SER A 85 -8.46 -10.30 -6.74
CA SER A 85 -8.36 -9.88 -5.34
C SER A 85 -6.95 -10.17 -4.86
N MET A 86 -6.26 -9.16 -4.34
CA MET A 86 -4.86 -9.22 -3.96
C MET A 86 -4.67 -8.81 -2.51
N TRP A 87 -3.88 -9.58 -1.78
CA TRP A 87 -3.58 -9.33 -0.37
C TRP A 87 -2.08 -9.42 -0.12
N ARG A 88 -1.55 -8.42 0.59
CA ARG A 88 -0.18 -8.39 1.11
C ARG A 88 -0.25 -7.98 2.57
N GLN A 89 0.61 -8.55 3.40
CA GLN A 89 0.67 -8.20 4.82
C GLN A 89 2.10 -8.24 5.32
N PHE A 90 2.40 -7.37 6.30
CA PHE A 90 3.76 -7.10 6.71
C PHE A 90 3.91 -7.20 8.23
N ASP A 91 5.03 -7.74 8.67
CA ASP A 91 5.51 -7.65 10.04
C ASP A 91 6.19 -6.32 10.27
N ARG A 92 5.48 -5.38 10.88
CA ARG A 92 6.04 -4.06 11.17
C ARG A 92 7.03 -4.06 12.33
N THR A 93 7.02 -5.11 13.13
CA THR A 93 7.96 -5.28 14.26
C THR A 93 9.30 -5.84 13.79
N ASN A 94 9.31 -6.47 12.62
CA ASN A 94 10.49 -7.04 11.98
C ASN A 94 10.73 -6.39 10.61
N GLY A 95 10.97 -5.08 10.58
CA GLY A 95 11.44 -4.39 9.37
C GLY A 95 10.46 -4.40 8.18
N ASN A 96 9.14 -4.40 8.43
CA ASN A 96 8.10 -4.52 7.39
C ASN A 96 8.27 -5.78 6.52
N VAL A 97 8.77 -6.89 7.09
CA VAL A 97 8.93 -8.14 6.35
C VAL A 97 7.57 -8.68 5.88
N LEU A 98 7.46 -8.98 4.59
CA LEU A 98 6.28 -9.59 3.97
C LEU A 98 5.97 -10.96 4.61
N GLN A 99 4.68 -11.23 4.87
CA GLN A 99 4.25 -12.44 5.56
C GLN A 99 3.28 -13.28 4.72
N PRO A 100 3.36 -14.61 4.82
CA PRO A 100 2.29 -15.49 4.36
C PRO A 100 1.00 -15.28 5.17
N PHE A 101 -0.19 -15.43 4.61
CA PHE A 101 -0.48 -15.51 3.17
C PHE A 101 -0.26 -14.14 2.50
N THR A 102 0.43 -14.11 1.36
CA THR A 102 0.48 -12.96 0.46
C THR A 102 0.32 -13.49 -0.96
N GLY A 103 -0.62 -12.94 -1.71
CA GLY A 103 -0.89 -13.43 -3.05
C GLY A 103 -2.07 -12.76 -3.72
N VAL A 104 -2.41 -13.27 -4.89
CA VAL A 104 -3.50 -12.83 -5.74
C VAL A 104 -4.40 -14.00 -6.11
N THR A 105 -5.70 -13.76 -6.10
CA THR A 105 -6.72 -14.70 -6.54
C THR A 105 -7.41 -14.14 -7.79
N THR A 106 -7.45 -14.92 -8.86
CA THR A 106 -8.14 -14.55 -10.11
C THR A 106 -9.58 -15.06 -10.13
N SER A 107 -10.45 -14.34 -10.82
CA SER A 107 -11.76 -14.81 -11.27
C SER A 107 -11.88 -14.50 -12.75
N TYR A 108 -12.39 -15.47 -13.52
CA TYR A 108 -12.47 -15.38 -14.98
C TYR A 108 -13.93 -15.21 -15.43
N PRO A 109 -14.16 -14.57 -16.59
CA PRO A 109 -15.51 -14.39 -17.13
C PRO A 109 -16.09 -15.71 -17.68
N ASP A 110 -15.23 -16.63 -18.14
CA ASP A 110 -15.64 -17.97 -18.55
C ASP A 110 -15.82 -18.87 -17.30
N PRO A 111 -17.05 -19.34 -17.00
CA PRO A 111 -17.31 -20.16 -15.83
C PRO A 111 -16.63 -21.54 -15.89
N ALA A 112 -16.16 -21.99 -17.07
CA ALA A 112 -15.37 -23.22 -17.19
C ALA A 112 -13.93 -23.04 -16.71
N THR A 113 -13.44 -21.80 -16.65
CA THR A 113 -12.08 -21.49 -16.18
C THR A 113 -12.08 -21.32 -14.66
N SER A 114 -11.38 -22.22 -13.97
CA SER A 114 -11.30 -22.17 -12.50
C SER A 114 -10.49 -20.97 -12.00
N PRO A 115 -10.89 -20.33 -10.88
CA PRO A 115 -10.06 -19.37 -10.15
C PRO A 115 -8.66 -19.90 -9.87
N GLN A 116 -7.66 -19.05 -10.01
CA GLN A 116 -6.26 -19.38 -9.70
C GLN A 116 -5.77 -18.58 -8.49
N CYS A 117 -4.83 -19.15 -7.75
CA CYS A 117 -4.08 -18.46 -6.71
C CYS A 117 -2.61 -18.41 -7.13
N ALA A 118 -2.01 -17.22 -7.11
CA ALA A 118 -0.60 -17.01 -7.36
C ALA A 118 0.02 -16.21 -6.20
N GLU A 119 1.21 -16.61 -5.77
CA GLU A 119 1.91 -16.02 -4.61
C GLU A 119 3.26 -15.41 -4.99
N ASP A 120 3.69 -15.58 -6.25
CA ASP A 120 4.88 -14.97 -6.86
C ASP A 120 4.61 -13.53 -7.32
N ILE A 121 3.90 -12.77 -6.47
CA ILE A 121 3.52 -11.39 -6.74
C ILE A 121 4.54 -10.42 -6.17
N GLU A 122 5.00 -9.51 -7.01
CA GLU A 122 5.87 -8.41 -6.62
C GLU A 122 5.16 -7.07 -6.84
N VAL A 123 5.35 -6.16 -5.90
CA VAL A 123 4.82 -4.79 -5.98
C VAL A 123 5.97 -3.83 -5.73
N THR A 124 6.34 -3.08 -6.76
CA THR A 124 7.41 -2.08 -6.71
C THR A 124 6.77 -0.71 -6.61
N ILE A 125 6.98 -0.03 -5.48
CA ILE A 125 6.49 1.33 -5.25
C ILE A 125 7.37 2.32 -6.02
N SER A 126 6.74 3.27 -6.73
CA SER A 126 7.45 4.31 -7.47
C SER A 126 7.18 5.72 -6.94
N SER A 127 6.14 5.90 -6.11
CA SER A 127 5.94 7.14 -5.38
C SER A 127 5.24 6.91 -4.05
N TYR A 128 5.38 7.90 -3.17
CA TYR A 128 4.68 7.98 -1.90
C TYR A 128 3.90 9.28 -1.82
N VAL A 129 2.84 9.27 -1.01
CA VAL A 129 2.07 10.47 -0.68
C VAL A 129 2.08 10.71 0.82
N ARG A 130 2.24 11.97 1.22
CA ARG A 130 2.20 12.36 2.63
C ARG A 130 0.77 12.25 3.16
N TRP A 131 0.62 11.78 4.39
CA TRP A 131 -0.67 11.68 5.07
C TRP A 131 -1.34 13.08 5.18
N PRO A 132 -2.64 13.21 4.88
CA PRO A 132 -3.34 14.48 5.03
C PRO A 132 -3.74 14.73 6.48
N GLU A 133 -3.18 15.77 7.12
CA GLU A 133 -3.46 16.12 8.53
C GLU A 133 -4.90 16.57 8.82
N THR A 134 -5.72 16.76 7.77
CA THR A 134 -7.16 16.98 7.90
C THR A 134 -7.90 15.73 8.37
N VAL A 135 -7.32 14.54 8.17
CA VAL A 135 -7.86 13.25 8.64
C VAL A 135 -7.09 12.81 9.87
N ARG A 136 -7.80 12.64 10.99
CA ARG A 136 -7.21 12.29 12.29
C ARG A 136 -7.59 10.86 12.69
N PRO A 137 -6.65 9.91 12.76
CA PRO A 137 -6.93 8.58 13.27
C PRO A 137 -7.21 8.61 14.77
N LEU A 138 -7.93 7.60 15.28
CA LEU A 138 -8.24 7.46 16.71
C LEU A 138 -6.99 7.13 17.54
N VAL A 139 -6.20 6.16 17.06
CA VAL A 139 -4.92 5.77 17.65
C VAL A 139 -3.91 6.87 17.31
N ARG A 140 -3.33 7.46 18.35
CA ARG A 140 -2.34 8.52 18.18
C ARG A 140 -1.21 8.04 17.26
N PRO A 141 -0.86 8.83 16.22
CA PRO A 141 0.32 8.55 15.42
C PRO A 141 1.61 8.68 16.21
N LEU A 142 2.59 7.84 15.90
CA LEU A 142 3.88 7.84 16.60
C LEU A 142 4.85 8.91 16.08
N ALA A 143 4.62 9.44 14.88
CA ALA A 143 5.33 10.58 14.34
C ALA A 143 4.37 11.52 13.58
N PRO A 144 4.71 12.81 13.48
CA PRO A 144 3.94 13.76 12.68
C PRO A 144 4.08 13.47 11.18
N ALA A 145 5.29 13.20 10.72
CA ALA A 145 5.59 12.86 9.33
C ALA A 145 5.17 11.41 9.03
N ARG A 146 4.34 11.24 8.01
CA ARG A 146 3.71 9.98 7.67
C ARG A 146 3.52 9.88 6.17
N TYR A 147 3.92 8.76 5.57
CA TYR A 147 3.84 8.55 4.14
C TYR A 147 3.19 7.21 3.83
N MET A 148 2.43 7.16 2.73
CA MET A 148 1.78 5.94 2.25
C MET A 148 2.24 5.66 0.82
N PRO A 149 2.45 4.39 0.43
CA PRO A 149 2.71 4.04 -0.96
C PRO A 149 1.63 4.62 -1.86
N ASP A 150 1.98 5.10 -3.06
CA ASP A 150 1.05 5.78 -3.96
C ASP A 150 1.03 5.11 -5.35
N ARG A 151 1.94 5.47 -6.25
CA ARG A 151 2.12 4.80 -7.56
C ARG A 151 2.97 3.56 -7.40
N HIS A 152 2.67 2.54 -8.19
CA HIS A 152 3.37 1.26 -8.12
C HIS A 152 3.22 0.46 -9.41
N ARG A 153 4.12 -0.51 -9.58
CA ARG A 153 4.05 -1.57 -10.59
C ARG A 153 3.78 -2.91 -9.89
N ILE A 154 2.94 -3.74 -10.49
CA ILE A 154 2.63 -5.09 -10.02
C ILE A 154 3.07 -6.08 -11.09
N THR A 155 3.88 -7.06 -10.71
CA THR A 155 4.30 -8.17 -11.57
C THR A 155 3.94 -9.51 -10.92
N CYS A 156 3.52 -10.48 -11.74
CA CYS A 156 3.30 -11.86 -11.31
C CYS A 156 3.57 -12.80 -12.50
N PRO A 157 4.72 -13.50 -12.51
CA PRO A 157 5.08 -14.40 -13.60
C PRO A 157 4.05 -15.49 -13.87
N THR A 158 3.50 -16.11 -12.82
CA THR A 158 2.47 -17.16 -12.94
C THR A 158 1.25 -16.70 -13.74
N LEU A 159 0.83 -15.44 -13.61
CA LEU A 159 -0.30 -14.88 -14.33
C LEU A 159 0.09 -14.19 -15.65
N GLY A 160 1.38 -14.06 -15.94
CA GLY A 160 1.87 -13.17 -17.01
C GLY A 160 1.39 -11.73 -16.80
N LEU A 161 1.33 -11.29 -15.54
CA LEU A 161 0.84 -9.96 -15.13
C LEU A 161 2.00 -8.99 -15.03
N ASP A 162 1.82 -7.80 -15.61
CA ASP A 162 2.72 -6.67 -15.50
C ASP A 162 1.95 -5.36 -15.72
N ILE A 163 1.58 -4.68 -14.64
CA ILE A 163 0.71 -3.50 -14.68
C ILE A 163 1.25 -2.36 -13.82
N VAL A 164 0.99 -1.12 -14.26
CA VAL A 164 1.28 0.09 -13.48
C VAL A 164 -0.03 0.69 -12.97
N GLY A 165 -0.07 0.99 -11.67
CA GLY A 165 -1.21 1.56 -10.97
C GLY A 165 -1.00 3.02 -10.60
N GLU A 166 -2.03 3.83 -10.87
CA GLU A 166 -2.06 5.25 -10.52
C GLU A 166 -3.35 5.59 -9.75
N PRO A 167 -3.25 6.38 -8.66
CA PRO A 167 -4.43 6.83 -7.92
C PRO A 167 -5.30 7.75 -8.79
N VAL A 168 -6.62 7.65 -8.65
CA VAL A 168 -7.55 8.60 -9.30
C VAL A 168 -7.72 9.86 -8.46
N VAL A 169 -7.54 9.75 -7.14
CA VAL A 169 -7.60 10.87 -6.19
C VAL A 169 -6.34 10.88 -5.32
N PRO A 170 -5.76 12.05 -5.02
CA PRO A 170 -4.58 12.12 -4.17
C PRO A 170 -4.95 11.77 -2.72
N ALA A 171 -4.12 10.94 -2.06
CA ALA A 171 -4.21 10.62 -0.63
C ALA A 171 -5.64 10.35 -0.10
N PRO A 172 -6.34 9.29 -0.57
CA PRO A 172 -7.70 8.98 -0.15
C PRO A 172 -7.74 8.39 1.27
N ALA A 173 -7.47 9.23 2.26
CA ALA A 173 -7.41 8.87 3.67
C ALA A 173 -8.81 8.79 4.29
N HIS A 174 -9.01 7.81 5.15
CA HIS A 174 -10.26 7.59 5.89
C HIS A 174 -10.06 7.79 7.39
N GLY A 175 -11.10 8.32 8.05
CA GLY A 175 -11.15 8.52 9.50
C GLY A 175 -11.35 7.22 10.29
N LEU A 176 -10.52 6.21 10.02
CA LEU A 176 -10.51 4.93 10.73
C LEU A 176 -9.58 4.97 11.96
N PRO A 177 -9.59 3.95 12.83
CA PRO A 177 -8.81 3.99 14.06
C PRO A 177 -7.29 4.16 13.88
N ILE A 178 -6.75 3.73 12.74
CA ILE A 178 -5.34 3.86 12.37
C ILE A 178 -5.23 4.60 11.03
N GLU A 179 -4.01 4.95 10.63
CA GLU A 179 -3.78 5.50 9.29
C GLU A 179 -4.25 4.49 8.24
N TYR A 180 -5.20 4.89 7.41
CA TYR A 180 -5.82 4.04 6.41
C TYR A 180 -6.12 4.86 5.16
N MET A 181 -5.66 4.36 4.03
CA MET A 181 -6.02 4.92 2.73
C MET A 181 -6.71 3.85 1.91
N GLU A 182 -7.85 4.20 1.34
CA GLU A 182 -8.61 3.35 0.44
C GLU A 182 -9.21 4.21 -0.64
N GLY A 183 -8.90 3.91 -1.90
CA GLY A 183 -9.48 4.69 -2.97
C GLY A 183 -9.30 4.11 -4.36
N PRO A 184 -9.92 4.78 -5.35
CA PRO A 184 -9.94 4.32 -6.73
C PRO A 184 -8.57 4.43 -7.40
N TYR A 185 -8.22 3.40 -8.16
CA TYR A 185 -7.01 3.30 -8.97
C TYR A 185 -7.33 2.99 -10.42
N ARG A 186 -6.48 3.46 -11.32
CA ARG A 186 -6.42 2.99 -12.71
C ARG A 186 -5.17 2.16 -12.90
N TYR A 187 -5.31 1.06 -13.61
CA TYR A 187 -4.19 0.22 -14.02
C TYR A 187 -4.11 0.12 -15.54
N ARG A 188 -2.89 -0.04 -16.05
CA ARG A 188 -2.59 -0.35 -17.45
C ARG A 188 -1.38 -1.27 -17.54
N GLY A 189 -1.37 -2.18 -18.50
CA GLY A 189 -0.22 -3.06 -18.75
C GLY A 189 -0.63 -4.35 -19.44
N MET A 190 -0.08 -5.47 -18.99
CA MET A 190 -0.25 -6.79 -19.58
C MET A 190 -0.83 -7.79 -18.58
N LEU A 191 -1.66 -8.71 -19.06
CA LEU A 191 -2.13 -9.90 -18.34
C LEU A 191 -2.21 -11.06 -19.34
N GLY A 192 -1.55 -12.18 -19.05
CA GLY A 192 -1.55 -13.36 -19.93
C GLY A 192 -1.05 -13.05 -21.35
N GLY A 193 -0.13 -12.09 -21.50
CA GLY A 193 0.39 -11.64 -22.80
C GLY A 193 -0.57 -10.74 -23.60
N GLN A 194 -1.71 -10.33 -23.04
CA GLN A 194 -2.63 -9.37 -23.65
C GLN A 194 -2.57 -8.01 -22.96
N PRO A 195 -2.67 -6.90 -23.71
CA PRO A 195 -2.80 -5.58 -23.11
C PRO A 195 -4.13 -5.47 -22.37
N VAL A 196 -4.10 -4.85 -21.19
CA VAL A 196 -5.28 -4.65 -20.34
C VAL A 196 -5.27 -3.26 -19.70
N THR A 197 -6.46 -2.74 -19.46
CA THR A 197 -6.70 -1.64 -18.52
C THR A 197 -7.64 -2.11 -17.41
N ALA A 198 -7.59 -1.46 -16.25
CA ALA A 198 -8.50 -1.78 -15.16
C ALA A 198 -8.87 -0.57 -14.31
N PHE A 199 -10.02 -0.70 -13.67
CA PHE A 199 -10.40 0.10 -12.53
C PHE A 199 -10.32 -0.76 -11.27
N ALA A 200 -9.97 -0.14 -10.15
CA ALA A 200 -9.64 -0.86 -8.95
C ALA A 200 -9.92 -0.05 -7.69
N PHE A 201 -10.07 -0.74 -6.57
CA PHE A 201 -9.86 -0.15 -5.24
C PHE A 201 -8.55 -0.67 -4.66
N ASN A 202 -7.76 0.24 -4.10
CA ASN A 202 -6.52 -0.08 -3.40
C ASN A 202 -6.60 0.46 -1.98
N GLU A 203 -6.37 -0.43 -1.04
CA GLU A 203 -6.42 -0.25 0.39
C GLU A 203 -5.05 -0.50 1.01
N ARG A 204 -4.66 0.34 1.97
CA ARG A 204 -3.40 0.24 2.70
C ARG A 204 -3.53 0.80 4.11
N SER A 205 -2.93 0.10 5.06
CA SER A 205 -2.95 0.47 6.48
C SER A 205 -1.56 0.81 7.02
N LEU A 206 -1.56 1.65 8.06
CA LEU A 206 -0.40 2.16 8.80
C LEU A 206 0.64 2.86 7.92
N ALA A 207 0.75 4.17 8.07
CA ALA A 207 1.74 4.95 7.33
C ALA A 207 3.18 4.58 7.71
N LEU A 208 4.11 4.85 6.81
CA LEU A 208 5.55 4.86 7.03
C LEU A 208 5.93 6.13 7.81
N TYR A 209 6.65 5.98 8.91
CA TYR A 209 7.00 7.08 9.81
C TYR A 209 8.34 6.90 10.53
N ARG A 210 8.88 5.68 10.58
CA ARG A 210 10.18 5.42 11.20
C ARG A 210 11.28 5.97 10.30
N ASP A 211 12.42 6.31 10.88
CA ASP A 211 13.58 6.81 10.14
C ASP A 211 13.94 5.96 8.91
N TRP A 212 14.14 4.65 9.08
CA TRP A 212 14.48 3.74 7.99
C TRP A 212 13.36 3.60 6.95
N GLU A 213 12.09 3.74 7.36
CA GLU A 213 10.96 3.77 6.44
C GLU A 213 10.94 5.08 5.64
N LEU A 214 11.26 6.22 6.27
CA LEU A 214 11.36 7.50 5.58
C LEU A 214 12.59 7.59 4.66
N VAL A 215 13.67 6.86 4.99
CA VAL A 215 14.81 6.67 4.08
C VAL A 215 14.36 5.93 2.82
N GLU A 216 13.55 4.88 2.95
CA GLU A 216 12.96 4.18 1.80
C GLU A 216 12.10 5.14 0.95
N VAL A 217 11.27 5.95 1.59
CA VAL A 217 10.48 6.98 0.91
C VAL A 217 11.37 7.94 0.11
N LEU A 218 12.49 8.39 0.68
CA LEU A 218 13.44 9.27 -0.01
C LEU A 218 14.13 8.56 -1.17
N THR A 219 14.67 7.36 -0.95
CA THR A 219 15.37 6.58 -1.98
C THR A 219 14.44 6.29 -3.16
N THR A 220 13.20 5.86 -2.92
CA THR A 220 12.21 5.67 -3.99
C THR A 220 11.89 6.98 -4.69
N THR A 221 11.70 8.08 -3.95
CA THR A 221 11.40 9.38 -4.54
C THR A 221 12.53 9.82 -5.47
N VAL A 222 13.78 9.79 -5.00
CA VAL A 222 14.97 10.19 -5.77
C VAL A 222 15.20 9.27 -6.98
N ALA A 223 14.98 7.97 -6.87
CA ALA A 223 15.11 7.05 -7.99
C ALA A 223 14.09 7.30 -9.12
N ASN A 224 13.01 8.03 -8.84
CA ASN A 224 11.91 8.27 -9.78
C ASN A 224 11.69 9.76 -10.12
N ILE A 225 12.61 10.67 -9.74
CA ILE A 225 12.52 12.07 -10.19
C ILE A 225 12.99 12.22 -11.64
N GLU A 226 12.35 13.14 -12.37
CA GLU A 226 12.76 13.52 -13.73
C GLU A 226 12.96 15.05 -13.82
N PRO A 227 14.12 15.52 -14.32
CA PRO A 227 15.31 14.74 -14.69
C PRO A 227 15.97 14.11 -13.46
N SER A 228 16.78 13.06 -13.68
CA SER A 228 17.54 12.43 -12.60
C SER A 228 18.54 13.40 -11.98
N ASP A 229 18.75 13.29 -10.66
CA ASP A 229 19.72 14.07 -9.89
C ASP A 229 20.76 13.12 -9.28
N PRO A 230 21.96 13.00 -9.88
CA PRO A 230 23.01 12.09 -9.39
C PRO A 230 23.53 12.44 -7.99
N ASP A 231 23.49 13.71 -7.60
CA ASP A 231 23.97 14.16 -6.29
C ASP A 231 22.97 13.75 -5.20
N LEU A 232 21.67 13.88 -5.48
CA LEU A 232 20.63 13.34 -4.61
C LEU A 232 20.67 11.82 -4.56
N GLN A 233 20.91 11.12 -5.68
CA GLN A 233 21.03 9.67 -5.69
C GLN A 233 22.20 9.21 -4.80
N THR A 234 23.36 9.85 -4.94
CA THR A 234 24.53 9.59 -4.08
C THR A 234 24.22 9.86 -2.61
N THR A 235 23.43 10.89 -2.32
CA THR A 235 23.00 11.22 -0.96
C THR A 235 22.09 10.13 -0.38
N ALA A 236 21.09 9.68 -1.15
CA ALA A 236 20.20 8.60 -0.74
C ALA A 236 20.97 7.29 -0.49
N ASP A 237 21.89 6.93 -1.39
CA ASP A 237 22.72 5.72 -1.28
C ASP A 237 23.62 5.74 -0.04
N ARG A 238 24.11 6.92 0.37
CA ARG A 238 24.90 7.09 1.60
C ARG A 238 24.05 7.09 2.87
N LEU A 239 22.80 7.52 2.79
CA LEU A 239 21.91 7.63 3.94
C LEU A 239 21.51 6.25 4.49
N VAL A 240 21.21 5.29 3.61
CA VAL A 240 20.82 3.92 3.97
C VAL A 240 21.79 3.27 4.98
N PRO A 241 23.10 3.14 4.70
CA PRO A 241 24.04 2.51 5.64
C PRO A 241 24.28 3.34 6.91
N LEU A 242 24.12 4.67 6.89
CA LEU A 242 24.25 5.50 8.09
C LEU A 242 23.11 5.23 9.08
N VAL A 243 21.86 5.20 8.59
CA VAL A 243 20.69 4.92 9.43
C VAL A 243 20.71 3.48 9.93
N ALA A 244 21.06 2.51 9.08
CA ALA A 244 21.21 1.12 9.50
C ALA A 244 22.29 0.91 10.58
N ALA A 245 23.35 1.73 10.58
CA ALA A 245 24.42 1.69 11.59
C ALA A 245 24.14 2.56 12.82
N GLY A 246 22.96 3.19 12.94
CA GLY A 246 22.62 4.09 14.05
C GLY A 246 23.39 5.42 14.04
N ARG A 247 24.06 5.79 12.95
CA ARG A 247 24.87 7.01 12.82
C ARG A 247 23.99 8.23 12.49
N ARG A 248 23.01 8.50 13.37
CA ARG A 248 21.94 9.50 13.17
C ARG A 248 22.49 10.92 12.97
N GLY A 249 23.49 11.33 13.75
CA GLY A 249 24.09 12.67 13.64
C GLY A 249 24.69 12.93 12.25
N GLU A 250 25.44 11.96 11.71
CA GLU A 250 26.02 12.06 10.37
C GLU A 250 24.96 12.02 9.27
N ALA A 251 23.88 11.26 9.47
CA ALA A 251 22.72 11.29 8.58
C ALA A 251 22.05 12.67 8.55
N VAL A 252 21.89 13.33 9.71
CA VAL A 252 21.35 14.69 9.80
C VAL A 252 22.26 15.71 9.11
N GLU A 253 23.59 15.63 9.31
CA GLU A 253 24.54 16.51 8.61
C GLU A 253 24.43 16.37 7.09
N LEU A 254 24.37 15.13 6.60
CA LEU A 254 24.23 14.82 5.18
C LEU A 254 22.94 15.42 4.60
N LEU A 255 21.80 15.22 5.28
CA LEU A 255 20.50 15.75 4.85
C LEU A 255 20.45 17.28 4.89
N THR A 256 21.02 17.89 5.93
CA THR A 256 21.06 19.34 6.11
C THR A 256 21.90 20.01 5.02
N ALA A 257 22.97 19.35 4.55
CA ALA A 257 23.81 19.87 3.48
C ALA A 257 23.08 19.96 2.13
N VAL A 258 22.20 19.01 1.81
CA VAL A 258 21.45 19.00 0.54
C VAL A 258 20.14 19.76 0.60
N ARG A 259 19.55 19.95 1.79
CA ARG A 259 18.24 20.59 1.95
C ARG A 259 18.09 21.97 1.28
N PRO A 260 19.04 22.92 1.37
CA PRO A 260 18.88 24.25 0.79
C PRO A 260 18.66 24.27 -0.73
N SER A 261 19.13 23.26 -1.46
CA SER A 261 18.94 23.16 -2.92
C SER A 261 17.60 22.54 -3.33
N GLN A 262 16.82 22.03 -2.36
CA GLN A 262 15.57 21.32 -2.63
C GLN A 262 14.34 22.18 -2.32
N THR A 263 13.25 21.88 -3.04
CA THR A 263 11.97 22.59 -2.91
C THR A 263 10.78 21.61 -2.86
N GLY A 264 9.60 22.11 -2.54
CA GLY A 264 8.34 21.36 -2.60
C GLY A 264 8.29 20.11 -1.70
N ALA A 265 7.79 19.01 -2.26
CA ALA A 265 7.61 17.75 -1.53
C ALA A 265 8.93 17.13 -1.07
N LEU A 266 10.00 17.26 -1.87
CA LEU A 266 11.31 16.73 -1.52
C LEU A 266 11.94 17.52 -0.35
N ALA A 267 11.87 18.85 -0.37
CA ALA A 267 12.27 19.67 0.77
C ALA A 267 11.53 19.27 2.05
N THR A 268 10.21 19.06 1.96
CA THR A 268 9.39 18.61 3.10
C THR A 268 9.83 17.25 3.61
N LEU A 269 10.11 16.30 2.72
CA LEU A 269 10.58 14.96 3.09
C LEU A 269 11.95 15.01 3.78
N LEU A 270 12.88 15.85 3.29
CA LEU A 270 14.18 16.05 3.94
C LEU A 270 14.02 16.66 5.34
N ASP A 271 13.14 17.66 5.50
CA ASP A 271 12.83 18.28 6.79
C ASP A 271 12.21 17.26 7.76
N ASP A 272 11.26 16.43 7.28
CA ASP A 272 10.63 15.34 8.03
C ASP A 272 11.66 14.26 8.45
N LEU A 273 12.61 13.91 7.57
CA LEU A 273 13.71 12.99 7.88
C LEU A 273 14.68 13.54 8.93
N VAL A 274 15.08 14.80 8.82
CA VAL A 274 15.91 15.47 9.83
C VAL A 274 15.20 15.47 11.18
N ALA A 275 13.89 15.77 11.21
CA ALA A 275 13.11 15.78 12.43
C ALA A 275 13.06 14.41 13.11
N VAL A 276 12.80 13.32 12.35
CA VAL A 276 12.76 11.97 12.95
C VAL A 276 14.15 11.55 13.43
N LEU A 277 15.22 11.85 12.66
CA LEU A 277 16.59 11.49 13.02
C LEU A 277 17.13 12.25 14.22
N SER A 278 16.66 13.49 14.42
CA SER A 278 17.07 14.37 15.53
C SER A 278 16.26 14.15 16.81
N ALA A 279 15.16 13.39 16.76
CA ALA A 279 14.42 13.03 17.97
C ALA A 279 15.27 12.10 18.85
N ASP A 280 15.41 12.43 20.14
CA ASP A 280 16.08 11.58 21.12
C ASP A 280 15.40 10.20 21.20
N GLU A 281 16.18 9.12 21.28
CA GLU A 281 15.70 7.73 21.47
C GLU A 281 14.89 7.49 22.77
N SER A 282 14.57 8.54 23.52
CA SER A 282 13.90 8.45 24.83
C SER A 282 12.41 8.07 24.77
N ALA A 283 11.89 7.70 23.59
CA ALA A 283 10.53 7.21 23.41
C ALA A 283 10.47 6.02 22.42
N SER A 284 11.05 4.89 22.81
CA SER A 284 10.72 3.56 22.25
C SER A 284 10.39 2.59 23.38
#